data_AF-A0A495J5P0-F1
#
_entry.id   AF-A0A495J5P0-F1
#
_cell.length_a   1.000
_cell.length_b   1.000
_cell.length_c   1.000
_cell.angle_alpha   90.00
_cell.angle_beta   90.00
_cell.angle_gamma   90.00
#
_symmetry.space_group_name_H-M   'P 1'
#
loop_
_entity.id
_entity.type
_entity.pdbx_description
1 polymer ?
#
loop_
_entity_poly.entity_id
_entity_poly.type
_entity_poly.pdbx_seq_one_letter_code
_entity_poly.pdbx_strand_id
1 'polypeptide(L)'
;MDHKLIIKPFDNEEEIDKSRKVTGIQKWARSSRTIGFIMLFLGWFTIPMEVFLRKDFGQRWFTAINFYAGLFLIGVVSALQWIIYSVWPGLEGRLFMLMNIGHAFDAYSDSESVAGTKAGDMLLFVIAYLLIGSYHLFKIKWRNQAGIPLHSFDDGTSHLEWPAELLARALNVLALPILSTYFALVPKAQRKDKPFPKLITNKAAFTSTFVEPTVVFFFAFISTSVESLWLFISGFALIIHAHWKEMARKNKMLDFQDSRVEAELMRELRQGIANKGVTDKKLTENPQKAPQPVPQPEVKYPKLSAIIEEMNRQREHVRNSRVTGDGKKQAIANILGGLAQSKSVN
;
A
#
# COMPACT_ATOMS: atom_id res chain seq x y z
N MET A 1 37.08 -29.64 14.77
CA MET A 1 37.33 -29.64 13.32
C MET A 1 36.67 -28.40 12.76
N ASP A 2 37.46 -27.33 12.60
CA ASP A 2 36.96 -26.01 12.23
C ASP A 2 36.79 -25.91 10.71
N HIS A 3 35.54 -25.97 10.26
CA HIS A 3 35.22 -25.68 8.87
C HIS A 3 35.26 -24.16 8.66
N LYS A 4 36.42 -23.68 8.23
CA LYS A 4 36.60 -22.30 7.74
C LYS A 4 35.82 -22.18 6.43
N LEU A 5 34.58 -21.67 6.51
CA LEU A 5 33.77 -21.28 5.35
C LEU A 5 34.48 -20.12 4.66
N ILE A 6 35.26 -20.43 3.62
CA ILE A 6 35.82 -19.44 2.71
C ILE A 6 34.68 -18.98 1.80
N ILE A 7 33.92 -18.00 2.25
CA ILE A 7 33.01 -17.25 1.39
C ILE A 7 33.90 -16.27 0.64
N LYS A 8 34.39 -16.67 -0.54
CA LYS A 8 34.96 -15.68 -1.46
C LYS A 8 33.79 -14.77 -1.88
N PRO A 9 33.89 -13.43 -1.71
CA PRO A 9 32.91 -12.53 -2.32
C PRO A 9 32.90 -12.83 -3.83
N PHE A 10 31.73 -12.82 -4.44
CA PHE A 10 31.63 -13.05 -5.88
C PHE A 10 32.47 -11.99 -6.60
N ASP A 11 33.38 -12.38 -7.49
CA ASP A 11 34.28 -11.48 -8.22
C ASP A 11 33.55 -10.43 -9.09
N ASN A 12 32.21 -10.51 -9.17
CA ASN A 12 31.34 -9.64 -9.98
C ASN A 12 30.56 -8.60 -9.14
N GLU A 13 30.86 -8.44 -7.85
CA GLU A 13 30.14 -7.51 -6.97
C GLU A 13 30.21 -6.05 -7.47
N GLU A 14 31.33 -5.63 -8.05
CA GLU A 14 31.49 -4.29 -8.65
C GLU A 14 30.61 -4.08 -9.89
N GLU A 15 30.33 -5.12 -10.66
CA GLU A 15 29.51 -5.04 -11.86
C GLU A 15 28.02 -4.95 -11.49
N ILE A 16 27.60 -5.71 -10.48
CA ILE A 16 26.26 -5.64 -9.90
C ILE A 16 26.01 -4.26 -9.30
N ASP A 17 26.99 -3.67 -8.60
CA ASP A 17 26.82 -2.35 -7.99
C ASP A 17 26.84 -1.20 -9.03
N LYS A 18 27.57 -1.36 -10.15
CA LYS A 18 27.48 -0.46 -11.30
C LYS A 18 26.10 -0.51 -11.97
N SER A 19 25.49 -1.69 -12.14
CA SER A 19 24.14 -1.81 -12.71
C SER A 19 23.06 -1.14 -11.84
N ARG A 20 23.20 -1.20 -10.50
CA ARG A 20 22.33 -0.49 -9.55
C ARG A 20 22.54 1.03 -9.56
N LYS A 21 23.74 1.52 -9.90
CA LYS A 21 24.01 2.95 -10.13
C LYS A 21 23.40 3.47 -11.42
N VAL A 22 23.37 2.68 -12.49
CA VAL A 22 22.83 3.08 -13.81
C VAL A 22 21.30 3.21 -13.78
N THR A 23 20.60 2.45 -12.93
CA THR A 23 19.13 2.53 -12.79
C THR A 23 18.63 3.72 -11.96
N GLY A 24 19.52 4.59 -11.45
CA GLY A 24 19.14 5.82 -10.74
C GLY A 24 18.51 5.62 -9.34
N ILE A 25 18.54 4.40 -8.80
CA ILE A 25 17.91 4.02 -7.54
C ILE A 25 18.45 4.84 -6.34
N GLN A 26 19.72 5.26 -6.35
CA GLN A 26 20.29 6.11 -5.29
C GLN A 26 19.71 7.54 -5.25
N LYS A 27 19.29 8.12 -6.39
CA LYS A 27 18.59 9.42 -6.39
C LYS A 27 17.19 9.27 -5.79
N TRP A 28 16.53 8.14 -6.05
CA TRP A 28 15.23 7.81 -5.46
C TRP A 28 15.31 7.58 -3.95
N ALA A 29 16.37 6.92 -3.48
CA ALA A 29 16.64 6.74 -2.04
C ALA A 29 16.87 8.07 -1.29
N ARG A 30 17.49 9.09 -1.93
CA ARG A 30 17.61 10.45 -1.34
C ARG A 30 16.30 11.24 -1.44
N SER A 31 15.51 11.02 -2.50
CA SER A 31 14.13 11.51 -2.65
C SER A 31 13.17 10.92 -1.60
N SER A 32 13.50 9.77 -1.00
CA SER A 32 12.64 9.08 -0.03
C SER A 32 12.22 9.94 1.17
N ARG A 33 13.06 10.88 1.63
CA ARG A 33 12.71 11.78 2.73
C ARG A 33 11.67 12.82 2.32
N THR A 34 11.86 13.46 1.17
CA THR A 34 10.92 14.45 0.64
C THR A 34 9.60 13.79 0.25
N ILE A 35 9.65 12.66 -0.44
CA ILE A 35 8.47 11.85 -0.77
C ILE A 35 7.77 11.40 0.51
N GLY A 36 8.52 10.92 1.51
CA GLY A 36 7.97 10.53 2.80
C GLY A 36 7.25 11.67 3.51
N PHE A 37 7.80 12.88 3.46
CA PHE A 37 7.16 14.08 4.00
C PHE A 37 5.91 14.48 3.22
N ILE A 38 5.96 14.47 1.88
CA ILE A 38 4.79 14.74 1.03
C ILE A 38 3.68 13.71 1.32
N MET A 39 4.03 12.42 1.44
CA MET A 39 3.07 11.36 1.75
C MET A 39 2.50 11.49 3.16
N LEU A 40 3.30 11.93 4.13
CA LEU A 40 2.83 12.24 5.47
C LEU A 40 1.80 13.37 5.45
N PHE A 41 2.11 14.45 4.72
CA PHE A 41 1.23 15.61 4.60
C PHE A 41 -0.07 15.27 3.83
N LEU A 42 0.03 14.62 2.68
CA LEU A 42 -1.12 14.13 1.92
C LEU A 42 -1.96 13.16 2.76
N GLY A 43 -1.31 12.33 3.58
CA GLY A 43 -1.95 11.41 4.52
C GLY A 43 -2.94 12.13 5.44
N TRP A 44 -2.63 13.34 5.89
CA TRP A 44 -3.54 14.09 6.76
C TRP A 44 -4.85 14.49 6.06
N PHE A 45 -4.81 14.74 4.76
CA PHE A 45 -6.00 15.02 3.95
C PHE A 45 -6.77 13.75 3.58
N THR A 46 -6.09 12.63 3.38
CA THR A 46 -6.75 11.37 3.03
C THR A 46 -7.44 10.71 4.22
N ILE A 47 -6.88 10.79 5.43
CA ILE A 47 -7.42 10.12 6.62
C ILE A 47 -8.89 10.51 6.89
N PRO A 48 -9.28 11.80 6.93
CA PRO A 48 -10.67 12.22 7.01
C PRO A 48 -11.59 11.52 6.02
N MET A 49 -11.20 11.51 4.74
CA MET A 49 -12.04 10.95 3.70
C MET A 49 -12.12 9.44 3.77
N GLU A 50 -11.01 8.77 4.06
CA GLU A 50 -11.00 7.32 4.24
C GLU A 50 -11.91 6.89 5.39
N VAL A 51 -12.00 7.68 6.47
CA VAL A 51 -12.91 7.38 7.60
C VAL A 51 -14.37 7.29 7.15
N PHE A 52 -14.78 8.16 6.22
CA PHE A 52 -16.12 8.13 5.64
C PHE A 52 -16.28 7.04 4.57
N LEU A 53 -15.24 6.79 3.77
CA LEU A 53 -15.32 5.90 2.61
C LEU A 53 -15.12 4.42 2.97
N ARG A 54 -14.48 4.09 4.10
CA ARG A 54 -14.08 2.71 4.43
C ARG A 54 -14.88 2.11 5.59
N LYS A 55 -15.20 0.83 5.44
CA LYS A 55 -15.92 0.01 6.41
C LYS A 55 -15.01 -0.55 7.51
N ASP A 56 -13.76 -0.81 7.14
CA ASP A 56 -12.77 -1.45 7.98
C ASP A 56 -11.43 -0.73 7.81
N PHE A 57 -10.57 -0.87 8.82
CA PHE A 57 -9.23 -0.29 8.83
C PHE A 57 -8.22 -1.25 9.42
N GLY A 58 -7.03 -1.29 8.81
CA GLY A 58 -5.85 -1.89 9.42
C GLY A 58 -5.29 -1.02 10.55
N GLN A 59 -4.75 -1.67 11.58
CA GLN A 59 -4.20 -1.00 12.77
C GLN A 59 -3.11 0.03 12.47
N ARG A 60 -2.23 -0.24 11.49
CA ARG A 60 -1.14 0.68 11.14
C ARG A 60 -1.63 1.88 10.35
N TRP A 61 -2.74 1.71 9.66
CA TRP A 61 -3.29 2.72 8.79
C TRP A 61 -4.07 3.77 9.59
N PHE A 62 -4.99 3.31 10.46
CA PHE A 62 -5.80 4.18 11.29
C PHE A 62 -5.39 4.11 12.76
N THR A 63 -4.31 4.81 13.09
CA THR A 63 -3.81 4.96 14.46
C THR A 63 -4.50 6.12 15.19
N ALA A 64 -4.42 6.16 16.52
CA ALA A 64 -4.93 7.29 17.30
C ALA A 64 -4.28 8.63 16.89
N ILE A 65 -2.98 8.60 16.53
CA ILE A 65 -2.25 9.79 16.05
C ILE A 65 -2.86 10.27 14.73
N ASN A 66 -3.11 9.36 13.79
CA ASN A 66 -3.74 9.68 12.50
C ASN A 66 -5.17 10.21 12.69
N PHE A 67 -5.93 9.65 13.64
CA PHE A 67 -7.24 10.17 14.01
C PHE A 67 -7.17 11.63 14.49
N TYR A 68 -6.27 11.95 15.43
CA TYR A 68 -6.13 13.32 15.91
C TYR A 68 -5.56 14.28 14.86
N ALA A 69 -4.67 13.81 13.98
CA ALA A 69 -4.17 14.61 12.86
C ALA A 69 -5.29 14.96 11.86
N GLY A 70 -6.14 13.99 11.52
CA GLY A 70 -7.32 14.23 10.70
C GLY A 70 -8.32 15.17 11.38
N LEU A 71 -8.60 14.97 12.68
CA LEU A 71 -9.47 15.86 13.46
C LEU A 71 -8.95 17.29 13.49
N PHE A 72 -7.65 17.45 13.74
CA PHE A 72 -6.98 18.75 13.74
C PHE A 72 -7.12 19.44 12.38
N LEU A 73 -6.87 18.72 11.27
CA LEU A 73 -7.00 19.27 9.93
C LEU A 73 -8.43 19.78 9.65
N ILE A 74 -9.46 18.96 9.89
CA ILE A 74 -10.85 19.38 9.68
C ILE A 74 -11.19 20.56 10.60
N GLY A 75 -10.69 20.57 11.83
CA GLY A 75 -10.85 21.67 12.78
C GLY A 75 -10.23 22.99 12.27
N VAL A 76 -9.03 22.94 11.69
CA VAL A 76 -8.37 24.11 11.06
C VAL A 76 -9.18 24.62 9.88
N VAL A 77 -9.66 23.74 9.00
CA VAL A 77 -10.51 24.13 7.86
C VAL A 77 -11.83 24.73 8.35
N SER A 78 -12.43 24.17 9.41
CA SER A 78 -13.65 24.68 10.02
C SER A 78 -13.45 26.07 10.63
N ALA A 79 -12.33 26.28 11.32
CA ALA A 79 -11.95 27.58 11.86
C ALA A 79 -11.69 28.60 10.74
N LEU A 80 -11.03 28.19 9.66
CA LEU A 80 -10.81 29.03 8.48
C LEU A 80 -12.14 29.45 7.84
N GLN A 81 -13.09 28.52 7.71
CA GLN A 81 -14.45 28.82 7.25
C GLN A 81 -15.12 29.87 8.15
N TRP A 82 -15.05 29.69 9.46
CA TRP A 82 -15.61 30.66 10.42
C TRP A 82 -14.95 32.04 10.30
N ILE A 83 -13.62 32.10 10.16
CA ILE A 83 -12.87 33.36 9.97
C ILE A 83 -13.30 34.03 8.66
N ILE A 84 -13.38 33.28 7.56
CA ILE A 84 -13.82 33.81 6.26
C ILE A 84 -15.23 34.41 6.42
N TYR A 85 -16.20 33.66 6.95
CA TYR A 85 -17.56 34.19 7.06
C TYR A 85 -17.72 35.34 8.08
N SER A 86 -16.94 35.36 9.15
CA SER A 86 -17.09 36.37 10.22
C SER A 86 -16.28 37.64 9.97
N VAL A 87 -15.11 37.53 9.34
CA VAL A 87 -14.15 38.62 9.18
C VAL A 87 -14.17 39.18 7.76
N TRP A 88 -14.37 38.33 6.75
CA TRP A 88 -14.27 38.74 5.34
C TRP A 88 -15.27 39.85 4.96
N PRO A 89 -16.56 39.78 5.32
CA PRO A 89 -17.50 40.85 4.94
C PRO A 89 -17.10 42.23 5.50
N GLY A 90 -16.56 42.25 6.73
CA GLY A 90 -16.07 43.48 7.35
C GLY A 90 -14.77 44.02 6.74
N LEU A 91 -13.93 43.12 6.21
CA LEU A 91 -12.70 43.48 5.51
C LEU A 91 -12.98 43.97 4.08
N GLU A 92 -13.91 43.29 3.40
CA GLU A 92 -14.39 43.62 2.06
C GLU A 92 -14.93 45.05 2.02
N GLY A 93 -15.87 45.39 2.90
CA GLY A 93 -16.43 46.75 2.96
C GLY A 93 -15.37 47.85 3.17
N ARG A 94 -14.26 47.54 3.86
CA ARG A 94 -13.16 48.50 4.10
C ARG A 94 -12.16 48.58 2.94
N LEU A 95 -11.77 47.44 2.37
CA LEU A 95 -10.84 47.38 1.24
C LEU A 95 -11.47 47.92 -0.04
N PHE A 96 -12.74 47.63 -0.29
CA PHE A 96 -13.45 48.12 -1.46
C PHE A 96 -13.73 49.63 -1.39
N MET A 97 -14.00 50.17 -0.21
CA MET A 97 -14.06 51.62 0.02
C MET A 97 -12.71 52.29 -0.32
N LEU A 98 -11.59 51.63 -0.03
CA LEU A 98 -10.24 52.11 -0.34
C LEU A 98 -9.90 52.01 -1.84
N MET A 99 -10.42 51.01 -2.54
CA MET A 99 -10.06 50.75 -3.95
C MET A 99 -11.04 51.32 -4.99
N ASN A 100 -12.22 51.80 -4.59
CA ASN A 100 -13.25 52.36 -5.48
C ASN A 100 -13.68 51.42 -6.63
N ILE A 101 -13.68 50.10 -6.39
CA ILE A 101 -14.08 49.04 -7.35
C ILE A 101 -15.55 48.61 -7.08
N GLY A 102 -16.34 49.48 -6.45
CA GLY A 102 -17.57 49.15 -5.72
C GLY A 102 -18.80 48.71 -6.51
N HIS A 103 -18.69 48.28 -7.77
CA HIS A 103 -19.85 47.84 -8.56
C HIS A 103 -19.71 46.46 -9.22
N ALA A 104 -18.53 45.84 -9.20
CA ALA A 104 -18.32 44.53 -9.83
C ALA A 104 -18.53 43.34 -8.88
N PHE A 105 -18.36 43.55 -7.57
CA PHE A 105 -18.45 42.48 -6.55
C PHE A 105 -19.73 42.49 -5.72
N ASP A 106 -20.51 43.59 -5.73
CA ASP A 106 -21.85 43.60 -5.13
C ASP A 106 -22.77 42.53 -5.75
N ALA A 107 -22.54 42.13 -7.01
CA ALA A 107 -23.25 41.00 -7.62
C ALA A 107 -22.86 39.62 -7.04
N TYR A 108 -21.70 39.52 -6.37
CA TYR A 108 -21.24 38.30 -5.69
C TYR A 108 -21.66 38.31 -4.22
N SER A 109 -21.60 39.45 -3.53
CA SER A 109 -22.10 39.58 -2.16
C SER A 109 -23.63 39.59 -2.10
N ASP A 110 -24.39 40.24 -2.99
CA ASP A 110 -25.87 40.13 -3.01
C ASP A 110 -26.38 38.78 -3.53
N SER A 111 -25.48 37.90 -3.99
CA SER A 111 -25.78 36.46 -4.07
C SER A 111 -25.82 35.78 -2.68
N GLU A 112 -25.74 36.55 -1.59
CA GLU A 112 -25.90 36.23 -0.14
C GLU A 112 -27.21 35.51 0.23
N SER A 113 -27.98 35.04 -0.75
CA SER A 113 -29.04 34.05 -0.59
C SER A 113 -28.91 32.86 -1.54
N VAL A 114 -27.69 32.38 -1.85
CA VAL A 114 -27.48 30.94 -2.07
C VAL A 114 -27.82 30.25 -0.74
N ALA A 115 -29.13 30.04 -0.56
CA ALA A 115 -29.87 29.83 0.68
C ALA A 115 -29.61 28.49 1.39
N GLY A 116 -28.37 28.00 1.39
CA GLY A 116 -28.06 26.62 1.80
C GLY A 116 -26.86 26.46 2.72
N THR A 117 -25.77 27.22 2.53
CA THR A 117 -24.52 26.94 3.24
C THR A 117 -24.49 27.61 4.60
N LYS A 118 -24.93 26.88 5.62
CA LYS A 118 -24.89 27.35 7.00
C LYS A 118 -23.46 27.21 7.50
N ALA A 119 -23.00 28.12 8.35
CA ALA A 119 -21.72 27.98 9.07
C ALA A 119 -21.57 26.64 9.84
N GLY A 120 -22.65 25.85 9.95
CA GLY A 120 -22.67 24.51 10.52
C GLY A 120 -22.27 23.35 9.60
N ASP A 121 -22.02 23.57 8.30
CA ASP A 121 -21.77 22.46 7.37
C ASP A 121 -20.41 21.76 7.64
N MET A 122 -19.31 22.52 7.79
CA MET A 122 -18.04 21.96 8.29
C MET A 122 -18.15 21.38 9.70
N LEU A 123 -18.97 21.99 10.58
CA LEU A 123 -19.19 21.47 11.93
C LEU A 123 -19.83 20.08 11.88
N LEU A 124 -20.75 19.85 10.93
CA LEU A 124 -21.33 18.54 10.67
C LEU A 124 -20.25 17.53 10.28
N PHE A 125 -19.31 17.90 9.39
CA PHE A 125 -18.17 17.05 9.04
C PHE A 125 -17.28 16.73 10.25
N VAL A 126 -17.00 17.70 11.12
CA VAL A 126 -16.24 17.47 12.36
C VAL A 126 -16.95 16.46 13.26
N ILE A 127 -18.25 16.67 13.51
CA ILE A 127 -19.05 15.78 14.37
C ILE A 127 -19.11 14.38 13.75
N ALA A 128 -19.40 14.27 12.45
CA ALA A 128 -19.47 13.01 11.75
C ALA A 128 -18.12 12.27 11.76
N TYR A 129 -17.02 12.98 11.54
CA TYR A 129 -15.68 12.42 11.62
C TYR A 129 -15.36 11.92 13.04
N LEU A 130 -15.71 12.68 14.06
CA LEU A 130 -15.50 12.29 15.45
C LEU A 130 -16.28 11.03 15.80
N LEU A 131 -17.56 10.94 15.41
CA LEU A 131 -18.39 9.77 15.68
C LEU A 131 -17.91 8.53 14.92
N ILE A 132 -17.74 8.63 13.60
CA ILE A 132 -17.36 7.49 12.74
C ILE A 132 -15.91 7.07 13.02
N GLY A 133 -15.00 8.03 13.19
CA GLY A 133 -13.60 7.78 13.55
C GLY A 133 -13.47 7.11 14.92
N SER A 134 -14.23 7.56 15.92
CA SER A 134 -14.25 6.92 17.26
C SER A 134 -14.78 5.49 17.18
N TYR A 135 -15.83 5.26 16.38
CA TYR A 135 -16.34 3.91 16.12
C TYR A 135 -15.26 2.99 15.52
N HIS A 136 -14.50 3.46 14.52
CA HIS A 136 -13.39 2.69 13.93
C HIS A 136 -12.29 2.38 14.95
N LEU A 137 -11.88 3.36 15.76
CA LEU A 137 -10.89 3.13 16.83
C LEU A 137 -11.37 2.10 17.85
N PHE A 138 -12.63 2.20 18.28
CA PHE A 138 -13.25 1.24 19.18
C PHE A 138 -13.28 -0.16 18.56
N LYS A 139 -13.73 -0.27 17.31
CA LYS A 139 -13.77 -1.54 16.57
C LYS A 139 -12.39 -2.17 16.44
N ILE A 140 -11.34 -1.39 16.14
CA ILE A 140 -9.96 -1.87 16.12
C ILE A 140 -9.54 -2.38 17.50
N LYS A 141 -9.78 -1.60 18.57
CA LYS A 141 -9.43 -1.97 19.94
C LYS A 141 -10.12 -3.27 20.38
N TRP A 142 -11.42 -3.38 20.11
CA TRP A 142 -12.22 -4.57 20.41
C TRP A 142 -11.65 -5.82 19.73
N ARG A 143 -11.38 -5.74 18.43
CA ARG A 143 -10.82 -6.85 17.66
C ARG A 143 -9.44 -7.30 18.16
N ASN A 144 -8.62 -6.35 18.62
CA ASN A 144 -7.31 -6.65 19.17
C ASN A 144 -7.42 -7.42 20.49
N GLN A 145 -8.40 -7.04 21.33
CA GLN A 145 -8.68 -7.74 22.58
C GLN A 145 -9.28 -9.14 22.32
N ALA A 146 -10.11 -9.28 21.30
CA ALA A 146 -10.70 -10.56 20.89
C ALA A 146 -9.71 -11.53 20.21
N GLY A 147 -8.46 -11.11 19.93
CA GLY A 147 -7.48 -11.96 19.26
C GLY A 147 -7.76 -12.19 17.77
N ILE A 148 -8.54 -11.30 17.13
CA ILE A 148 -8.88 -11.36 15.70
C ILE A 148 -8.24 -10.15 14.96
N PRO A 149 -6.91 -9.99 15.01
CA PRO A 149 -6.24 -8.84 14.40
C PRO A 149 -6.42 -8.90 12.88
N LEU A 150 -6.82 -7.78 12.28
CA LEU A 150 -6.70 -7.64 10.82
C LEU A 150 -5.21 -7.64 10.46
N HIS A 151 -4.90 -8.08 9.26
CA HIS A 151 -3.53 -7.94 8.77
C HIS A 151 -3.11 -6.47 8.90
N SER A 152 -1.93 -6.20 9.45
CA SER A 152 -1.57 -4.84 9.85
C SER A 152 -1.46 -3.86 8.67
N PHE A 153 -1.24 -4.41 7.47
CA PHE A 153 -1.20 -3.70 6.19
C PHE A 153 -2.50 -3.83 5.39
N ASP A 154 -3.57 -4.30 6.01
CA ASP A 154 -4.87 -4.28 5.37
C ASP A 154 -5.37 -2.83 5.31
N ASP A 155 -5.77 -2.45 4.11
CA ASP A 155 -6.27 -1.13 3.80
C ASP A 155 -7.73 -0.98 4.23
N GLY A 156 -8.38 -2.11 4.51
CA GLY A 156 -9.80 -2.18 4.73
C GLY A 156 -10.60 -2.20 3.44
N THR A 157 -11.87 -2.49 3.58
CA THR A 157 -12.83 -2.58 2.47
C THR A 157 -13.59 -1.27 2.34
N SER A 158 -13.70 -0.76 1.12
CA SER A 158 -14.49 0.43 0.81
C SER A 158 -15.99 0.15 0.96
N HIS A 159 -16.77 1.13 1.43
CA HIS A 159 -18.23 1.10 1.30
C HIS A 159 -18.69 1.14 -0.16
N LEU A 160 -17.80 1.60 -1.05
CA LEU A 160 -18.06 1.74 -2.49
C LEU A 160 -17.62 0.51 -3.30
N GLU A 161 -17.28 -0.62 -2.67
CA GLU A 161 -16.86 -1.82 -3.40
C GLU A 161 -17.98 -2.40 -4.28
N TRP A 162 -19.22 -2.42 -3.78
CA TRP A 162 -20.38 -2.88 -4.55
C TRP A 162 -20.64 -2.02 -5.81
N PRO A 163 -20.78 -0.68 -5.72
CA PRO A 163 -20.96 0.13 -6.92
C PRO A 163 -19.73 0.11 -7.84
N ALA A 164 -18.51 0.02 -7.29
CA ALA A 164 -17.30 -0.10 -8.07
C ALA A 164 -17.23 -1.43 -8.84
N GLU A 165 -17.73 -2.53 -8.28
CA GLU A 165 -17.83 -3.80 -8.99
C GLU A 165 -18.78 -3.70 -10.18
N LEU A 166 -19.95 -3.08 -10.00
CA LEU A 166 -20.90 -2.88 -11.10
C LEU A 166 -20.28 -2.04 -12.22
N LEU A 167 -19.63 -0.94 -11.85
CA LEU A 167 -18.94 -0.06 -12.81
C LEU A 167 -17.79 -0.80 -13.52
N ALA A 168 -16.97 -1.57 -12.79
CA ALA A 168 -15.87 -2.35 -13.37
C ALA A 168 -16.38 -3.42 -14.34
N ARG A 169 -17.53 -4.04 -14.07
CA ARG A 169 -18.17 -4.98 -15.01
C ARG A 169 -18.59 -4.25 -16.29
N ALA A 170 -19.27 -3.11 -16.18
CA ALA A 170 -19.67 -2.30 -17.33
C ALA A 170 -18.46 -1.87 -18.17
N LEU A 171 -17.42 -1.34 -17.54
CA LEU A 171 -16.19 -0.93 -18.21
C LEU A 171 -15.46 -2.10 -18.88
N ASN A 172 -15.40 -3.26 -18.23
CA ASN A 172 -14.81 -4.45 -18.85
C ASN A 172 -15.59 -4.90 -20.09
N VAL A 173 -16.94 -4.85 -20.06
CA VAL A 173 -17.78 -5.17 -21.23
C VAL A 173 -17.54 -4.17 -22.37
N LEU A 174 -17.50 -2.87 -22.06
CA LEU A 174 -17.21 -1.82 -23.04
C LEU A 174 -15.79 -1.91 -23.61
N ALA A 175 -14.84 -2.43 -22.84
CA ALA A 175 -13.45 -2.62 -23.28
C ALA A 175 -13.24 -3.86 -24.16
N LEU A 176 -14.16 -4.84 -24.16
CA LEU A 176 -14.04 -6.08 -24.96
C LEU A 176 -13.75 -5.82 -26.45
N PRO A 177 -14.46 -4.95 -27.19
CA PRO A 177 -14.17 -4.72 -28.61
C PRO A 177 -12.76 -4.16 -28.84
N ILE A 178 -12.30 -3.26 -27.96
CA ILE A 178 -10.97 -2.65 -28.05
C ILE A 178 -9.89 -3.69 -27.74
N LEU A 179 -10.05 -4.43 -26.63
CA LEU A 179 -9.14 -5.49 -26.22
C LEU A 179 -9.10 -6.63 -27.24
N SER A 180 -10.22 -6.96 -27.87
CA SER A 180 -10.31 -7.99 -28.91
C SER A 180 -9.52 -7.57 -30.15
N THR A 181 -9.69 -6.32 -30.59
CA THR A 181 -8.92 -5.73 -31.69
C THR A 181 -7.43 -5.75 -31.38
N TYR A 182 -7.03 -5.32 -30.18
CA TYR A 182 -5.63 -5.36 -29.76
C TYR A 182 -5.08 -6.79 -29.69
N PHE A 183 -5.83 -7.73 -29.10
CA PHE A 183 -5.42 -9.13 -29.00
C PHE A 183 -5.29 -9.81 -30.36
N ALA A 184 -6.09 -9.39 -31.35
CA ALA A 184 -5.96 -9.87 -32.73
C ALA A 184 -4.62 -9.46 -33.37
N LEU A 185 -4.08 -8.28 -33.01
CA LEU A 185 -2.79 -7.76 -33.49
C LEU A 185 -1.58 -8.48 -32.86
N VAL A 186 -1.73 -9.13 -31.71
CA VAL A 186 -0.64 -9.85 -31.04
C VAL A 186 -0.28 -11.13 -31.82
N PRO A 187 1.01 -11.44 -32.06
CA PRO A 187 1.41 -12.68 -32.75
C PRO A 187 0.87 -13.95 -32.07
N LYS A 188 0.41 -14.95 -32.86
CA LYS A 188 -0.20 -16.18 -32.33
C LYS A 188 0.71 -16.94 -31.34
N ALA A 189 2.03 -16.88 -31.54
CA ALA A 189 3.01 -17.51 -30.64
C ALA A 189 2.96 -16.96 -29.21
N GLN A 190 2.65 -15.67 -29.03
CA GLN A 190 2.56 -15.04 -27.71
C GLN A 190 1.18 -15.19 -27.06
N ARG A 191 0.15 -15.54 -27.85
CA ARG A 191 -1.23 -15.76 -27.40
C ARG A 191 -1.47 -17.15 -26.85
N LYS A 192 -0.67 -18.14 -27.27
CA LYS A 192 -0.86 -19.53 -26.87
C LYS A 192 -0.85 -19.63 -25.35
N ASP A 193 -1.90 -20.21 -24.80
CA ASP A 193 -2.10 -20.49 -23.37
C ASP A 193 -2.28 -19.26 -22.45
N LYS A 194 -2.37 -18.04 -23.00
CA LYS A 194 -2.66 -16.84 -22.19
C LYS A 194 -4.17 -16.54 -22.18
N PRO A 195 -4.79 -16.38 -20.99
CA PRO A 195 -6.18 -15.98 -20.92
C PRO A 195 -6.36 -14.58 -21.52
N PHE A 196 -7.54 -14.32 -22.07
CA PHE A 196 -7.88 -12.99 -22.58
C PHE A 196 -7.76 -11.94 -21.45
N PRO A 197 -7.01 -10.84 -21.66
CA PRO A 197 -6.80 -9.86 -20.60
C PRO A 197 -8.10 -9.16 -20.25
N LYS A 198 -8.38 -8.99 -18.96
CA LYS A 198 -9.44 -8.09 -18.47
C LYS A 198 -8.81 -6.73 -18.20
N LEU A 199 -9.52 -5.64 -18.52
CA LEU A 199 -9.03 -4.28 -18.25
C LEU A 199 -8.88 -4.04 -16.75
N ILE A 200 -9.92 -4.38 -15.99
CA ILE A 200 -9.95 -4.22 -14.53
C ILE A 200 -9.99 -5.61 -13.89
N THR A 201 -8.85 -6.04 -13.37
CA THR A 201 -8.69 -7.32 -12.65
C THR A 201 -8.83 -7.14 -11.14
N ASN A 202 -8.17 -6.12 -10.58
CA ASN A 202 -8.19 -5.82 -9.15
C ASN A 202 -9.28 -4.79 -8.82
N LYS A 203 -10.43 -5.29 -8.37
CA LYS A 203 -11.59 -4.46 -8.00
C LYS A 203 -11.29 -3.52 -6.83
N ALA A 204 -10.58 -4.00 -5.81
CA ALA A 204 -10.22 -3.19 -4.65
C ALA A 204 -9.32 -2.02 -5.04
N ALA A 205 -8.29 -2.29 -5.87
CA ALA A 205 -7.43 -1.24 -6.41
C ALA A 205 -8.26 -0.23 -7.21
N PHE A 206 -9.08 -0.69 -8.16
CA PHE A 206 -9.95 0.19 -8.96
C PHE A 206 -10.88 1.06 -8.09
N THR A 207 -11.47 0.47 -7.04
CA THR A 207 -12.31 1.21 -6.10
C THR A 207 -11.53 2.33 -5.43
N SER A 208 -10.36 2.01 -4.87
CA SER A 208 -9.54 2.99 -4.13
C SER A 208 -8.87 4.04 -5.01
N THR A 209 -8.43 3.70 -6.22
CA THR A 209 -7.67 4.61 -7.08
C THR A 209 -8.54 5.48 -7.96
N PHE A 210 -9.77 5.05 -8.24
CA PHE A 210 -10.68 5.74 -9.17
C PHE A 210 -12.00 6.10 -8.51
N VAL A 211 -12.77 5.11 -8.04
CA VAL A 211 -14.15 5.33 -7.58
C VAL A 211 -14.22 6.23 -6.34
N GLU A 212 -13.39 5.94 -5.33
CA GLU A 212 -13.32 6.72 -4.09
C GLU A 212 -13.04 8.21 -4.37
N PRO A 213 -11.93 8.59 -5.05
CA PRO A 213 -11.69 9.99 -5.40
C PRO A 213 -12.79 10.62 -6.25
N THR A 214 -13.35 9.91 -7.23
CA THR A 214 -14.44 10.44 -8.07
C THR A 214 -15.67 10.80 -7.23
N VAL A 215 -16.02 9.98 -6.25
CA VAL A 215 -17.12 10.29 -5.32
C VAL A 215 -16.78 11.53 -4.48
N VAL A 216 -15.54 11.66 -3.99
CA VAL A 216 -15.11 12.86 -3.26
C VAL A 216 -15.21 14.11 -4.14
N PHE A 217 -14.74 14.06 -5.39
CA PHE A 217 -14.87 15.18 -6.32
C PHE A 217 -16.33 15.51 -6.63
N PHE A 218 -17.20 14.50 -6.79
CA PHE A 218 -18.62 14.73 -6.97
C PHE A 218 -19.21 15.52 -5.80
N PHE A 219 -18.89 15.15 -4.55
CA PHE A 219 -19.29 15.93 -3.37
C PHE A 219 -18.65 17.32 -3.33
N ALA A 220 -17.41 17.46 -3.80
CA ALA A 220 -16.75 18.76 -3.92
C ALA A 220 -17.48 19.69 -4.91
N PHE A 221 -17.95 19.17 -6.05
CA PHE A 221 -18.66 19.94 -7.07
C PHE A 221 -20.06 20.41 -6.65
N ILE A 222 -20.77 19.61 -5.84
CA ILE A 222 -22.10 20.00 -5.34
C ILE A 222 -22.02 20.86 -4.08
N SER A 223 -20.87 20.90 -3.41
CA SER A 223 -20.62 21.80 -2.29
C SER A 223 -20.23 23.18 -2.80
N THR A 224 -20.69 24.24 -2.14
CA THR A 224 -20.46 25.63 -2.54
C THR A 224 -19.66 26.44 -1.51
N SER A 225 -19.19 25.81 -0.43
CA SER A 225 -18.47 26.47 0.67
C SER A 225 -16.97 26.15 0.69
N VAL A 226 -16.28 26.50 1.78
CA VAL A 226 -14.88 26.10 2.05
C VAL A 226 -14.70 24.58 2.06
N GLU A 227 -15.77 23.82 2.30
CA GLU A 227 -15.79 22.36 2.18
C GLU A 227 -15.43 21.89 0.79
N SER A 228 -15.92 22.56 -0.25
CA SER A 228 -15.63 22.20 -1.64
C SER A 228 -14.13 22.19 -1.89
N LEU A 229 -13.43 23.25 -1.46
CA LEU A 229 -11.98 23.38 -1.58
C LEU A 229 -11.26 22.28 -0.79
N TRP A 230 -11.69 22.02 0.44
CA TRP A 230 -11.13 20.94 1.25
C TRP A 230 -11.35 19.55 0.62
N LEU A 231 -12.53 19.30 0.07
CA LEU A 231 -12.87 18.06 -0.64
C LEU A 231 -12.06 17.92 -1.94
N PHE A 232 -11.84 19.00 -2.70
CA PHE A 232 -10.97 18.99 -3.89
C PHE A 232 -9.54 18.57 -3.51
N ILE A 233 -8.95 19.23 -2.50
CA ILE A 233 -7.60 18.91 -2.03
C ILE A 233 -7.54 17.45 -1.55
N SER A 234 -8.55 17.01 -0.78
CA SER A 234 -8.63 15.64 -0.27
C SER A 234 -8.82 14.62 -1.39
N GLY A 235 -9.60 14.93 -2.43
CA GLY A 235 -9.78 14.10 -3.61
C GLY A 235 -8.47 13.91 -4.38
N PHE A 236 -7.70 14.97 -4.62
CA PHE A 236 -6.37 14.86 -5.22
C PHE A 236 -5.40 14.07 -4.34
N ALA A 237 -5.42 14.32 -3.03
CA ALA A 237 -4.60 13.58 -2.08
C ALA A 237 -4.93 12.09 -2.12
N LEU A 238 -6.21 11.71 -2.19
CA LEU A 238 -6.64 10.33 -2.32
C LEU A 238 -6.14 9.68 -3.61
N ILE A 239 -6.22 10.38 -4.76
CA ILE A 239 -5.69 9.85 -6.02
C ILE A 239 -4.21 9.53 -5.88
N ILE A 240 -3.41 10.51 -5.45
CA ILE A 240 -1.95 10.36 -5.37
C ILE A 240 -1.60 9.24 -4.39
N HIS A 241 -2.22 9.26 -3.22
CA HIS A 241 -1.97 8.32 -2.16
C HIS A 241 -2.37 6.89 -2.55
N ALA A 242 -3.55 6.68 -3.13
CA ALA A 242 -4.02 5.37 -3.57
C ALA A 242 -3.14 4.80 -4.69
N HIS A 243 -2.73 5.61 -5.67
CA HIS A 243 -1.81 5.19 -6.73
C HIS A 243 -0.45 4.78 -6.17
N TRP A 244 0.11 5.59 -5.27
CA TRP A 244 1.38 5.26 -4.62
C TRP A 244 1.31 3.94 -3.87
N LYS A 245 0.23 3.74 -3.12
CA LYS A 245 -0.01 2.54 -2.33
C LYS A 245 -0.11 1.28 -3.20
N GLU A 246 -0.85 1.36 -4.31
CA GLU A 246 -0.96 0.25 -5.25
C GLU A 246 0.37 -0.04 -5.96
N MET A 247 1.14 0.98 -6.32
CA MET A 247 2.50 0.80 -6.84
C MET A 247 3.41 0.11 -5.82
N ALA A 248 3.39 0.55 -4.55
CA ALA A 248 4.17 -0.06 -3.49
C ALA A 248 3.77 -1.53 -3.26
N ARG A 249 2.47 -1.86 -3.33
CA ARG A 249 1.97 -3.24 -3.24
C ARG A 249 2.46 -4.09 -4.40
N LYS A 250 2.40 -3.58 -5.64
CA LYS A 250 2.86 -4.28 -6.84
C LYS A 250 4.37 -4.52 -6.79
N ASN A 251 5.16 -3.51 -6.44
CA ASN A 251 6.61 -3.64 -6.32
C ASN A 251 6.98 -4.71 -5.29
N LYS A 252 6.33 -4.68 -4.12
CA LYS A 252 6.55 -5.71 -3.09
C LYS A 252 6.18 -7.11 -3.56
N MET A 253 5.12 -7.26 -4.36
CA MET A 253 4.73 -8.54 -4.94
C MET A 253 5.76 -9.05 -5.94
N LEU A 254 6.30 -8.17 -6.79
CA LEU A 254 7.36 -8.50 -7.74
C LEU A 254 8.64 -8.92 -7.01
N ASP A 255 9.04 -8.18 -5.98
CA ASP A 255 10.22 -8.53 -5.17
C ASP A 255 10.09 -9.93 -4.54
N PHE A 256 8.89 -10.31 -4.08
CA PHE A 256 8.63 -11.66 -3.56
C PHE A 256 8.68 -12.74 -4.65
N GLN A 257 8.18 -12.43 -5.85
CA GLN A 257 8.26 -13.35 -6.98
C GLN A 257 9.70 -13.58 -7.41
N ASP A 258 10.48 -12.50 -7.53
CA ASP A 258 11.90 -12.57 -7.89
C ASP A 258 12.71 -13.34 -6.83
N SER A 259 12.47 -13.05 -5.55
CA SER A 259 13.10 -13.79 -4.44
C SER A 259 12.78 -15.28 -4.48
N ARG A 260 11.57 -15.65 -4.90
CA ARG A 260 11.17 -17.06 -5.04
C ARG A 260 11.87 -17.72 -6.23
N VAL A 261 11.93 -17.06 -7.38
CA VAL A 261 12.62 -17.55 -8.58
C VAL A 261 14.12 -17.73 -8.29
N GLU A 262 14.74 -16.78 -7.62
CA GLU A 262 16.14 -16.86 -7.21
C GLU A 262 16.39 -18.02 -6.24
N ALA A 263 15.49 -18.22 -5.26
CA ALA A 263 15.58 -19.36 -4.34
C ALA A 263 15.41 -20.71 -5.06
N GLU A 264 14.50 -20.79 -6.05
CA GLU A 264 14.33 -21.99 -6.88
C GLU A 264 15.59 -22.25 -7.73
N LEU A 265 16.18 -21.22 -8.35
CA LEU A 265 17.43 -21.31 -9.11
C LEU A 265 18.61 -21.75 -8.23
N MET A 266 18.76 -21.17 -7.04
CA MET A 266 19.80 -21.55 -6.08
C MET A 266 19.63 -23.00 -5.60
N ARG A 267 18.39 -23.47 -5.49
CA ARG A 267 18.10 -24.87 -5.16
C ARG A 267 18.52 -25.81 -6.29
N GLU A 268 18.23 -25.47 -7.54
CA GLU A 268 18.65 -26.25 -8.71
C GLU A 268 20.17 -26.29 -8.88
N LEU A 269 20.84 -25.15 -8.62
CA LEU A 269 22.30 -25.05 -8.61
C LEU A 269 22.91 -25.97 -7.52
N ARG A 270 22.37 -25.95 -6.30
CA ARG A 270 22.83 -26.83 -5.20
C ARG A 270 22.58 -28.31 -5.47
N GLN A 271 21.55 -28.66 -6.22
CA GLN A 271 21.27 -30.05 -6.61
C GLN A 271 22.17 -30.54 -7.75
N GLY A 272 23.07 -29.71 -8.27
CA GLY A 272 23.98 -30.09 -9.36
C GLY A 272 23.28 -30.29 -10.71
N ILE A 273 22.01 -29.90 -10.84
CA ILE A 273 21.21 -30.08 -12.06
C ILE A 273 21.66 -29.11 -13.16
N ALA A 274 22.23 -27.95 -12.77
CA ALA A 274 22.65 -26.91 -13.70
C ALA A 274 23.77 -27.32 -14.69
N ASN A 275 24.52 -28.41 -14.43
CA ASN A 275 25.59 -28.86 -15.34
C ASN A 275 25.14 -29.85 -16.43
N LYS A 276 23.86 -30.29 -16.47
CA LYS A 276 23.38 -31.20 -17.53
C LYS A 276 22.64 -30.53 -18.69
N GLY A 277 22.38 -29.22 -18.64
CA GLY A 277 21.43 -28.57 -19.57
C GLY A 277 22.01 -27.65 -20.64
N VAL A 278 23.26 -27.20 -20.53
CA VAL A 278 23.79 -26.12 -21.42
C VAL A 278 24.80 -26.62 -22.45
N THR A 279 25.36 -27.83 -22.29
CA THR A 279 26.47 -28.31 -23.14
C THR A 279 26.06 -29.14 -24.37
N ASP A 280 24.79 -29.53 -24.53
CA ASP A 280 24.40 -30.52 -25.57
C ASP A 280 23.41 -30.03 -26.63
N LYS A 281 23.27 -28.72 -26.85
CA LYS A 281 22.48 -28.20 -28.01
C LYS A 281 23.27 -27.98 -29.30
N LYS A 282 24.54 -28.41 -29.34
CA LYS A 282 25.28 -28.63 -30.57
C LYS A 282 26.21 -29.82 -30.39
N LEU A 283 25.70 -31.04 -30.56
CA LEU A 283 26.43 -32.04 -31.34
C LEU A 283 25.47 -33.16 -31.74
N THR A 284 25.33 -33.30 -33.06
CA THR A 284 25.02 -34.54 -33.79
C THR A 284 23.61 -35.14 -33.71
N GLU A 285 22.92 -35.02 -34.84
CA GLU A 285 22.04 -36.03 -35.41
C GLU A 285 22.54 -37.45 -35.15
N ASN A 286 21.81 -38.22 -34.34
CA ASN A 286 21.71 -39.67 -34.51
C ASN A 286 20.39 -40.17 -33.91
N PRO A 287 19.40 -40.58 -34.72
CA PRO A 287 18.10 -40.97 -34.23
C PRO A 287 18.09 -42.46 -33.88
N GLN A 288 18.68 -42.89 -32.76
CA GLN A 288 18.45 -44.26 -32.25
C GLN A 288 18.97 -44.51 -30.83
N LYS A 289 18.27 -43.97 -29.83
CA LYS A 289 17.83 -44.67 -28.60
C LYS A 289 17.25 -43.63 -27.64
N ALA A 290 15.95 -43.74 -27.37
CA ALA A 290 15.32 -42.98 -26.31
C ALA A 290 16.01 -43.31 -24.97
N PRO A 291 16.60 -42.32 -24.27
CA PRO A 291 17.08 -42.55 -22.92
C PRO A 291 15.88 -42.79 -22.01
N GLN A 292 15.91 -43.89 -21.26
CA GLN A 292 14.91 -44.14 -20.23
C GLN A 292 14.92 -42.98 -19.22
N PRO A 293 13.74 -42.52 -18.76
CA PRO A 293 13.64 -41.42 -17.82
C PRO A 293 14.37 -41.79 -16.53
N VAL A 294 15.41 -41.03 -16.20
CA VAL A 294 16.08 -41.13 -14.89
C VAL A 294 15.03 -40.81 -13.83
N PRO A 295 14.78 -41.69 -12.84
CA PRO A 295 13.79 -41.44 -11.81
C PRO A 295 14.17 -40.17 -11.06
N GLN A 296 13.32 -39.15 -11.17
CA GLN A 296 13.46 -37.94 -10.36
C GLN A 296 13.32 -38.36 -8.90
N PRO A 297 14.26 -38.02 -8.01
CA PRO A 297 14.07 -38.25 -6.59
C PRO A 297 12.84 -37.45 -6.16
N GLU A 298 11.82 -38.16 -5.68
CA GLU A 298 10.61 -37.55 -5.14
C GLU A 298 10.98 -36.76 -3.89
N VAL A 299 11.31 -35.48 -4.07
CA VAL A 299 11.55 -34.57 -2.95
C VAL A 299 10.20 -34.34 -2.28
N LYS A 300 9.95 -35.12 -1.24
CA LYS A 300 8.77 -34.99 -0.38
C LYS A 300 8.85 -33.65 0.35
N TYR A 301 8.23 -32.63 -0.23
CA TYR A 301 8.07 -31.37 0.47
C TYR A 301 7.23 -31.61 1.74
N PRO A 302 7.62 -31.06 2.89
CA PRO A 302 6.72 -31.03 4.03
C PRO A 302 5.45 -30.31 3.59
N LYS A 303 4.29 -30.96 3.81
CA LYS A 303 2.99 -30.36 3.51
C LYS A 303 2.93 -28.98 4.18
N LEU A 304 2.34 -27.99 3.51
CA LEU A 304 2.22 -26.62 4.03
C LEU A 304 1.66 -26.59 5.47
N SER A 305 0.79 -27.55 5.81
CA SER A 305 0.28 -27.77 7.16
C SER A 305 1.38 -28.06 8.20
N ALA A 306 2.39 -28.86 7.88
CA ALA A 306 3.51 -29.16 8.78
C ALA A 306 4.41 -27.94 9.01
N ILE A 307 4.58 -27.08 8.00
CA ILE A 307 5.31 -25.81 8.14
C ILE A 307 4.52 -24.85 9.04
N ILE A 308 3.20 -24.75 8.85
CA ILE A 308 2.32 -23.92 9.68
C ILE A 308 2.30 -24.41 11.13
N GLU A 309 2.25 -25.72 11.34
CA GLU A 309 2.28 -26.34 12.67
C GLU A 309 3.60 -26.07 13.40
N GLU A 310 4.73 -26.22 12.72
CA GLU A 310 6.05 -25.92 13.29
C GLU A 310 6.19 -24.42 13.62
N MET A 311 5.72 -23.53 12.75
CA MET A 311 5.69 -22.09 13.02
C MET A 311 4.82 -21.75 14.23
N ASN A 312 3.67 -22.41 14.40
CA ASN A 312 2.81 -22.21 15.57
C ASN A 312 3.47 -22.75 16.84
N ARG A 313 4.15 -23.90 16.77
CA ARG A 313 4.91 -24.48 17.88
C ARG A 313 6.02 -23.55 18.37
N GLN A 314 6.77 -22.96 17.44
CA GLN A 314 7.80 -21.96 17.76
C GLN A 314 7.20 -20.70 18.39
N ARG A 315 6.04 -20.23 17.89
CA ARG A 315 5.33 -19.09 18.49
C ARG A 315 4.87 -19.38 19.91
N GLU A 316 4.35 -20.57 20.18
CA GLU A 316 3.97 -20.97 21.54
C GLU A 316 5.18 -21.06 22.46
N HIS A 317 6.31 -21.58 21.98
CA HIS A 317 7.53 -21.65 22.77
C HIS A 317 8.05 -20.24 23.15
N VAL A 318 7.98 -19.27 22.22
CA VAL A 318 8.33 -17.87 22.47
C VAL A 318 7.30 -17.18 23.40
N ARG A 319 6.03 -17.51 23.26
CA ARG A 319 4.96 -16.99 24.14
C ARG A 319 5.14 -17.50 25.57
N ASN A 320 5.35 -18.80 25.74
CA ASN A 320 5.51 -19.43 27.05
C ASN A 320 6.79 -18.96 27.75
N SER A 321 7.89 -18.81 27.03
CA SER A 321 9.15 -18.26 27.57
C SER A 321 9.07 -16.77 27.97
N ARG A 322 8.12 -16.00 27.41
CA ARG A 322 7.82 -14.64 27.88
C ARG A 322 6.93 -14.61 29.11
N VAL A 323 6.01 -15.56 29.25
CA VAL A 323 5.06 -15.62 30.37
C VAL A 323 5.73 -16.14 31.65
N THR A 324 6.71 -17.04 31.55
CA THR A 324 7.34 -17.63 32.74
C THR A 324 8.42 -16.77 33.40
N GLY A 325 8.75 -15.58 32.88
CA GLY A 325 9.73 -14.66 33.48
C GLY A 325 11.20 -15.15 33.48
N ASP A 326 11.43 -16.46 33.34
CA ASP A 326 12.74 -17.10 33.31
C ASP A 326 13.43 -17.00 31.94
N GLY A 327 12.70 -16.77 30.86
CA GLY A 327 13.29 -16.59 29.52
C GLY A 327 14.26 -15.40 29.45
N LYS A 328 14.03 -14.36 30.26
CA LYS A 328 14.94 -13.20 30.35
C LYS A 328 16.24 -13.56 31.09
N LYS A 329 16.16 -14.41 32.12
CA LYS A 329 17.33 -14.89 32.87
C LYS A 329 18.15 -15.88 32.06
N GLN A 330 17.51 -16.79 31.33
CA GLN A 330 18.20 -17.76 30.45
C GLN A 330 18.87 -17.08 29.25
N ALA A 331 18.23 -16.07 28.64
CA ALA A 331 18.86 -15.28 27.58
C ALA A 331 20.10 -14.50 28.07
N ILE A 332 20.02 -13.91 29.27
CA ILE A 332 21.15 -13.21 29.89
C ILE A 332 22.27 -14.20 30.27
N ALA A 333 21.92 -15.38 30.81
CA ALA A 333 22.89 -16.43 31.15
C ALA A 333 23.62 -16.98 29.92
N ASN A 334 22.94 -17.16 28.79
CA ASN A 334 23.57 -17.62 27.54
C ASN A 334 24.51 -16.55 26.94
N ILE A 335 24.14 -15.26 27.03
CA ILE A 335 25.02 -14.16 26.58
C ILE A 335 26.26 -14.04 27.48
N LEU A 336 26.08 -14.13 28.80
CA LEU A 336 27.20 -14.07 29.76
C LEU A 336 28.10 -15.30 29.69
N GLY A 337 27.54 -16.49 29.45
CA GLY A 337 28.30 -17.73 29.23
C GLY A 337 29.15 -17.70 27.96
N GLY A 338 28.62 -17.13 26.86
CA GLY A 338 29.39 -16.93 25.62
C GLY A 338 30.56 -15.95 25.77
N LEU A 339 30.39 -14.90 26.58
CA LEU A 339 31.46 -13.93 26.87
C LEU A 339 32.56 -14.50 27.76
N ALA A 340 32.25 -15.44 28.65
CA ALA A 340 33.23 -16.12 29.48
C ALA A 340 34.12 -17.10 28.66
N GLN A 341 33.54 -17.82 27.70
CA GLN A 341 34.31 -18.68 26.78
C GLN A 341 35.17 -17.89 25.79
N SER A 342 34.75 -16.69 25.40
CA SER A 342 35.55 -15.79 24.55
C SER A 342 36.83 -15.27 25.22
N LYS A 343 36.95 -15.33 26.55
CA LYS A 343 38.14 -14.85 27.28
C LYS A 343 39.16 -15.93 27.61
N SER A 344 38.88 -17.22 27.37
CA SER A 344 39.85 -18.30 27.58
C SER A 344 40.61 -18.72 26.33
N VAL A 345 40.46 -17.96 25.25
CA VAL A 345 41.19 -18.14 23.98
C VAL A 345 41.90 -16.83 23.66
N ASN A 346 42.92 -16.52 24.47
CA ASN A 346 44.03 -15.61 24.16
C ASN A 346 45.16 -15.83 25.16
#